data_AF-A0AAW4SVD1-F1
#
_entry.id   AF-A0AAW4SVD1-F1
#
_cell.length_a   1.000
_cell.length_b   1.000
_cell.length_c   1.000
_cell.angle_alpha   90.00
_cell.angle_beta   90.00
_cell.angle_gamma   90.00
#
_symmetry.space_group_name_H-M   'P 1'
#
loop_
_entity.id
_entity.type
_entity.pdbx_description
1 polymer ?
#
loop_
_entity_poly.entity_id
_entity_poly.type
_entity_poly.pdbx_seq_one_letter_code
_entity_poly.pdbx_strand_id
1 'polypeptide(L)'
;MKQTERASIFRIVSDLIKADAIIDTREMEKLDSIREKYAIKKEDEILGSSYTLSKAVHILLDSPKCLQHELVATFNEVAMSDCFCAREEALLLVALRLSLTLDVNSECKIVSIDTSSVYIDPTQILYVESDFDNDVNWEINDKFREIMAEVRLAGFDLVYLPKIAEHYRTISNSDLLRIASFLYPTASLDRVENVTKQLQGLSTSEFCKDQLSGKLGVKEFSVIAPSLMIKIGNSFVGNKEIANFLLVELDKEVINTIRNILDLFSEYYHTFRLNYLKEEKGRFIFTGFYKQIFDIYMLRKGIKSSVVIDVYRETIRFPEADIKLEKLHRREKALYALFLLESASGGINFSKPTTPRQLAKYEKRMVAVQEKYKLIYKKFGGEPQNAPNLTISEIRLPMIALIKKQLKALGEILFHVDDYMIQRNMFGNYCVNIHPSLCCFCGVNAKDIYKLSDSEEWQKISAL
;
A
#
# COMPACT_ATOMS: atom_id res chain seq x y z
N MET A 1 38.41 -10.03 4.17
CA MET A 1 36.99 -9.90 3.76
C MET A 1 36.15 -10.92 4.53
N LYS A 2 35.05 -10.50 5.15
CA LYS A 2 34.10 -11.35 5.88
C LYS A 2 33.31 -12.23 4.90
N GLN A 3 32.75 -13.35 5.40
CA GLN A 3 31.88 -14.21 4.59
C GLN A 3 30.65 -13.46 4.05
N THR A 4 30.05 -12.59 4.86
CA THR A 4 28.90 -11.78 4.45
C THR A 4 29.21 -10.83 3.31
N GLU A 5 30.42 -10.24 3.28
CA GLU A 5 30.89 -9.38 2.19
C GLU A 5 31.08 -10.22 0.91
N ARG A 6 31.76 -11.38 0.99
CA ARG A 6 31.93 -12.28 -0.16
C ARG A 6 30.61 -12.77 -0.74
N ALA A 7 29.67 -13.16 0.11
CA ALA A 7 28.32 -13.55 -0.29
C ALA A 7 27.56 -12.39 -0.96
N SER A 8 27.75 -11.16 -0.49
CA SER A 8 27.13 -9.96 -1.06
C SER A 8 27.72 -9.61 -2.43
N ILE A 9 29.04 -9.75 -2.61
CA ILE A 9 29.71 -9.60 -3.91
C ILE A 9 29.15 -10.62 -4.90
N PHE A 10 29.09 -11.90 -4.51
CA PHE A 10 28.52 -12.94 -5.37
C PHE A 10 27.07 -12.64 -5.75
N ARG A 11 26.26 -12.15 -4.79
CA ARG A 11 24.87 -11.79 -5.05
C ARG A 11 24.75 -10.72 -6.14
N ILE A 12 25.51 -9.64 -6.03
CA ILE A 12 25.48 -8.53 -7.00
C ILE A 12 25.97 -8.99 -8.37
N VAL A 13 27.08 -9.73 -8.42
CA VAL A 13 27.62 -10.27 -9.68
C VAL A 13 26.63 -11.23 -10.34
N SER A 14 25.97 -12.10 -9.57
CA SER A 14 24.93 -12.96 -10.12
C SER A 14 23.70 -12.19 -10.61
N ASP A 15 23.35 -11.06 -10.00
CA ASP A 15 22.21 -10.25 -10.45
C ASP A 15 22.56 -9.49 -11.75
N LEU A 16 23.83 -9.05 -11.92
CA LEU A 16 24.35 -8.46 -13.16
C LEU A 16 24.32 -9.47 -14.33
N ILE A 17 24.93 -10.64 -14.16
CA ILE A 17 25.00 -11.69 -15.21
C ILE A 17 23.62 -12.18 -15.65
N LYS A 18 22.58 -11.99 -14.83
CA LYS A 18 21.21 -12.43 -15.13
C LYS A 18 20.30 -11.28 -15.59
N ALA A 19 20.82 -10.06 -15.65
CA ALA A 19 20.00 -8.85 -15.74
C ALA A 19 19.18 -8.79 -17.03
N ASP A 20 19.78 -9.15 -18.16
CA ASP A 20 19.16 -9.14 -19.49
C ASP A 20 18.51 -10.48 -19.88
N ALA A 21 18.51 -11.45 -18.96
CA ALA A 21 18.04 -12.82 -19.13
C ALA A 21 18.81 -13.66 -20.19
N ILE A 22 20.02 -13.24 -20.55
CA ILE A 22 20.96 -13.99 -21.38
C ILE A 22 22.20 -14.27 -20.52
N ILE A 23 22.85 -15.43 -20.70
CA ILE A 23 24.11 -15.74 -20.01
C ILE A 23 25.16 -16.03 -21.07
N ASP A 24 26.16 -15.16 -21.19
CA ASP A 24 27.29 -15.30 -22.09
C ASP A 24 28.44 -16.06 -21.40
N THR A 25 29.17 -16.86 -22.17
CA THR A 25 30.34 -17.59 -21.66
C THR A 25 31.44 -16.66 -21.14
N ARG A 26 31.57 -15.44 -21.70
CA ARG A 26 32.55 -14.42 -21.27
C ARG A 26 32.25 -13.89 -19.87
N GLU A 27 30.97 -13.76 -19.52
CA GLU A 27 30.54 -13.39 -18.17
C GLU A 27 30.89 -14.48 -17.16
N MET A 28 30.78 -15.75 -17.57
CA MET A 28 31.16 -16.90 -16.73
C MET A 28 32.67 -16.97 -16.48
N GLU A 29 33.50 -16.69 -17.49
CA GLU A 29 34.95 -16.55 -17.33
C GLU A 29 35.31 -15.40 -16.37
N LYS A 30 34.56 -14.29 -16.47
CA LYS A 30 34.74 -13.16 -15.55
C LYS A 30 34.33 -13.50 -14.12
N LEU A 31 33.24 -14.26 -13.94
CA LEU A 31 32.81 -14.77 -12.64
C LEU A 31 33.89 -15.66 -11.99
N ASP A 32 34.56 -16.51 -12.76
CA ASP A 32 35.66 -17.34 -12.26
C ASP A 32 36.84 -16.48 -11.78
N SER A 33 37.20 -15.45 -12.54
CA SER A 33 38.22 -14.47 -12.14
C SER A 33 37.86 -13.75 -10.83
N ILE A 34 36.57 -13.43 -10.64
CA ILE A 34 36.06 -12.77 -9.42
C ILE A 34 36.08 -13.74 -8.23
N ARG A 35 35.75 -15.02 -8.44
CA ARG A 35 35.83 -16.06 -7.41
C ARG A 35 37.23 -16.16 -6.85
N GLU A 36 38.24 -16.17 -7.73
CA GLU A 36 39.64 -16.19 -7.35
C GLU A 36 40.04 -14.89 -6.62
N LYS A 37 39.73 -13.73 -7.21
CA LYS A 37 40.10 -12.40 -6.66
C LYS A 37 39.62 -12.19 -5.22
N TYR A 38 38.38 -12.57 -4.91
CA TYR A 38 37.78 -12.34 -3.59
C TYR A 38 37.71 -13.60 -2.71
N ALA A 39 38.29 -14.72 -3.16
CA ALA A 39 38.25 -16.02 -2.50
C ALA A 39 36.81 -16.48 -2.16
N ILE A 40 35.88 -16.32 -3.11
CA ILE A 40 34.47 -16.72 -2.95
C ILE A 40 34.38 -18.24 -3.05
N LYS A 41 33.85 -18.86 -1.99
CA LYS A 41 33.64 -20.32 -1.92
C LYS A 41 32.19 -20.69 -2.18
N LYS A 42 31.92 -21.98 -2.37
CA LYS A 42 30.56 -22.47 -2.64
C LYS A 42 29.57 -22.12 -1.55
N GLU A 43 29.99 -22.12 -0.29
CA GLU A 43 29.15 -21.74 0.85
C GLU A 43 28.76 -20.26 0.80
N ASP A 44 29.67 -19.40 0.31
CA ASP A 44 29.41 -17.98 0.11
C ASP A 44 28.38 -17.76 -1.03
N GLU A 45 28.42 -18.58 -2.08
CA GLU A 45 27.44 -18.54 -3.18
C GLU A 45 26.03 -18.95 -2.73
N ILE A 46 25.94 -20.04 -1.94
CA ILE A 46 24.68 -20.52 -1.37
C ILE A 46 24.09 -19.44 -0.46
N LEU A 47 24.93 -18.84 0.39
CA LEU A 47 24.51 -17.74 1.26
C LEU A 47 24.08 -16.52 0.46
N GLY A 48 24.85 -16.11 -0.56
CA GLY A 48 24.54 -14.98 -1.43
C GLY A 48 23.22 -15.16 -2.17
N SER A 49 22.92 -16.38 -2.62
CA SER A 49 21.65 -16.72 -3.27
C SER A 49 20.41 -16.56 -2.36
N SER A 50 20.62 -16.51 -1.03
CA SER A 50 19.56 -16.23 -0.05
C SER A 50 19.39 -14.74 0.27
N TYR A 51 20.26 -13.87 -0.24
CA TYR A 51 20.20 -12.43 0.00
C TYR A 51 19.36 -11.73 -1.06
N THR A 52 18.63 -10.70 -0.66
CA THR A 52 18.10 -9.70 -1.59
C THR A 52 19.23 -8.78 -2.05
N LEU A 53 19.06 -8.13 -3.20
CA LEU A 53 20.02 -7.12 -3.67
C LEU A 53 20.18 -5.99 -2.65
N SER A 54 19.07 -5.50 -2.10
CA SER A 54 19.06 -4.48 -1.04
C SER A 54 19.94 -4.87 0.15
N LYS A 55 19.83 -6.13 0.62
CA LYS A 55 20.65 -6.63 1.72
C LYS A 55 22.13 -6.72 1.36
N ALA A 56 22.44 -7.21 0.15
CA ALA A 56 23.82 -7.34 -0.31
C ALA A 56 24.51 -5.97 -0.40
N VAL A 57 23.84 -4.97 -0.99
CA VAL A 57 24.38 -3.61 -1.08
C VAL A 57 24.53 -2.98 0.29
N HIS A 58 23.54 -3.14 1.19
CA HIS A 58 23.62 -2.62 2.55
C HIS A 58 24.83 -3.17 3.32
N ILE A 59 25.15 -4.45 3.18
CA ILE A 59 26.35 -5.05 3.80
C ILE A 59 27.64 -4.41 3.29
N LEU A 60 27.69 -4.05 2.00
CA LEU A 60 28.88 -3.46 1.38
C LEU A 60 29.03 -1.95 1.65
N LEU A 61 27.95 -1.26 2.04
CA LEU A 61 28.01 0.14 2.50
C LEU A 61 28.89 0.29 3.76
N ASP A 62 28.95 -0.74 4.60
CA ASP A 62 29.79 -0.76 5.81
C ASP A 62 31.26 -1.12 5.53
N SER A 63 31.59 -1.53 4.30
CA SER A 63 32.96 -1.84 3.90
C SER A 63 33.80 -0.56 3.71
N PRO A 64 35.15 -0.63 3.79
CA PRO A 64 36.01 0.53 3.55
C PRO A 64 35.78 1.17 2.17
N LYS A 65 35.82 2.50 2.06
CA LYS A 65 35.59 3.24 0.80
C LYS A 65 36.49 2.78 -0.34
N CYS A 66 37.75 2.43 -0.08
CA CYS A 66 38.65 1.88 -1.10
C CYS A 66 38.12 0.58 -1.71
N LEU A 67 37.53 -0.30 -0.88
CA LEU A 67 36.91 -1.54 -1.33
C LEU A 67 35.62 -1.25 -2.10
N GLN A 68 34.81 -0.27 -1.67
CA GLN A 68 33.60 0.13 -2.40
C GLN A 68 33.94 0.58 -3.84
N HIS A 69 34.96 1.43 -4.02
CA HIS A 69 35.43 1.83 -5.35
C HIS A 69 35.97 0.66 -6.18
N GLU A 70 36.76 -0.23 -5.58
CA GLU A 70 37.27 -1.43 -6.25
C GLU A 70 36.13 -2.37 -6.71
N LEU A 71 35.10 -2.52 -5.88
CA LEU A 71 33.94 -3.35 -6.20
C LEU A 71 33.13 -2.76 -7.36
N VAL A 72 32.87 -1.45 -7.35
CA VAL A 72 32.19 -0.80 -8.49
C VAL A 72 32.98 -0.95 -9.79
N ALA A 73 34.31 -0.79 -9.75
CA ALA A 73 35.15 -1.05 -10.92
C ALA A 73 35.02 -2.51 -11.39
N THR A 74 35.02 -3.46 -10.45
CA THR A 74 34.82 -4.89 -10.78
C THR A 74 33.44 -5.13 -11.40
N PHE A 75 32.37 -4.53 -10.87
CA PHE A 75 31.01 -4.68 -11.39
C PHE A 75 30.87 -4.11 -12.80
N ASN A 76 31.50 -2.96 -13.08
CA ASN A 76 31.59 -2.41 -14.43
C ASN A 76 32.27 -3.39 -15.39
N GLU A 77 33.36 -4.04 -14.97
CA GLU A 77 34.05 -5.02 -15.82
C GLU A 77 33.21 -6.28 -16.11
N VAL A 78 32.27 -6.66 -15.24
CA VAL A 78 31.34 -7.77 -15.47
C VAL A 78 30.33 -7.39 -16.55
N ALA A 79 29.62 -6.28 -16.34
CA ALA A 79 28.58 -5.80 -17.24
C ALA A 79 29.08 -5.33 -18.62
N MET A 80 30.40 -5.18 -18.78
CA MET A 80 31.03 -4.84 -20.06
C MET A 80 31.80 -6.02 -20.66
N SER A 81 31.75 -7.21 -20.03
CA SER A 81 32.61 -8.35 -20.40
C SER A 81 32.32 -8.88 -21.81
N ASP A 82 31.10 -8.69 -22.29
CA ASP A 82 30.63 -9.11 -23.60
C ASP A 82 30.70 -7.99 -24.66
N CYS A 83 31.26 -6.81 -24.28
CA CYS A 83 31.32 -5.56 -25.03
C CYS A 83 29.97 -4.88 -25.30
N PHE A 84 28.92 -5.23 -24.56
CA PHE A 84 27.59 -4.64 -24.70
C PHE A 84 26.90 -4.53 -23.34
N CYS A 85 26.69 -3.30 -22.85
CA CYS A 85 25.90 -3.11 -21.63
C CYS A 85 24.41 -3.05 -21.97
N ALA A 86 23.65 -4.04 -21.52
CA ALA A 86 22.21 -4.03 -21.61
C ALA A 86 21.60 -2.94 -20.71
N ARG A 87 20.35 -2.56 -20.99
CA ARG A 87 19.65 -1.51 -20.22
C ARG A 87 19.54 -1.89 -18.74
N GLU A 88 19.24 -3.15 -18.47
CA GLU A 88 19.06 -3.72 -17.14
C GLU A 88 20.38 -3.72 -16.35
N GLU A 89 21.50 -4.05 -16.99
CA GLU A 89 22.83 -3.97 -16.37
C GLU A 89 23.22 -2.52 -16.08
N ALA A 90 23.00 -1.61 -17.04
CA ALA A 90 23.28 -0.19 -16.87
C ALA A 90 22.52 0.38 -15.66
N LEU A 91 21.23 0.04 -15.51
CA LEU A 91 20.44 0.44 -14.34
C LEU A 91 21.00 -0.09 -13.01
N LEU A 92 21.48 -1.34 -12.99
CA LEU A 92 22.16 -1.89 -11.81
C LEU A 92 23.48 -1.15 -11.51
N LEU A 93 24.30 -0.85 -12.53
CA LEU A 93 25.55 -0.10 -12.36
C LEU A 93 25.32 1.30 -11.83
N VAL A 94 24.31 2.02 -12.36
CA VAL A 94 23.89 3.33 -11.86
C VAL A 94 23.52 3.23 -10.38
N ALA A 95 22.68 2.26 -10.01
CA ALA A 95 22.26 2.07 -8.63
C ALA A 95 23.44 1.76 -7.69
N LEU A 96 24.38 0.93 -8.13
CA LEU A 96 25.59 0.60 -7.37
C LEU A 96 26.52 1.81 -7.21
N ARG A 97 26.69 2.62 -8.26
CA ARG A 97 27.52 3.84 -8.20
C ARG A 97 26.94 4.89 -7.26
N LEU A 98 25.64 5.15 -7.37
CA LEU A 98 24.93 6.08 -6.50
C LEU A 98 24.93 5.63 -5.04
N SER A 99 24.84 4.32 -4.79
CA SER A 99 24.82 3.79 -3.42
C SER A 99 26.21 3.72 -2.79
N LEU A 100 27.22 3.22 -3.52
CA LEU A 100 28.52 2.87 -2.93
C LEU A 100 29.56 3.98 -3.05
N THR A 101 29.67 4.64 -4.20
CA THR A 101 30.88 5.42 -4.54
C THR A 101 30.65 6.91 -4.74
N LEU A 102 29.45 7.32 -5.15
CA LEU A 102 29.14 8.70 -5.40
C LEU A 102 28.60 9.34 -4.12
N ASP A 103 29.20 10.47 -3.75
CA ASP A 103 28.64 11.37 -2.75
C ASP A 103 27.74 12.35 -3.50
N VAL A 104 26.53 11.88 -3.82
CA VAL A 104 25.48 12.72 -4.37
C VAL A 104 24.82 13.47 -3.22
N ASN A 105 24.37 14.72 -3.47
CA ASN A 105 23.64 15.52 -2.48
C ASN A 105 22.30 14.90 -2.04
N SER A 106 21.92 13.76 -2.62
CA SER A 106 20.66 13.05 -2.41
C SER A 106 20.92 11.66 -1.82
N GLU A 107 20.15 11.28 -0.79
CA GLU A 107 20.22 9.94 -0.23
C GLU A 107 19.70 8.90 -1.24
N CYS A 108 20.52 7.89 -1.53
CA CYS A 108 20.20 6.81 -2.46
C CYS A 108 20.09 5.48 -1.73
N LYS A 109 19.04 4.71 -2.02
CA LYS A 109 18.79 3.42 -1.37
C LYS A 109 18.24 2.40 -2.35
N ILE A 110 18.73 1.15 -2.25
CA ILE A 110 18.13 0.03 -2.96
C ILE A 110 17.12 -0.68 -2.06
N VAL A 111 15.93 -0.93 -2.61
CA VAL A 111 14.84 -1.66 -1.96
C VAL A 111 14.48 -2.88 -2.79
N SER A 112 14.21 -4.00 -2.12
CA SER A 112 13.85 -5.27 -2.75
C SER A 112 12.47 -5.69 -2.28
N ILE A 113 11.51 -5.77 -3.19
CA ILE A 113 10.07 -5.95 -2.90
C ILE A 113 9.58 -7.26 -3.51
N ASP A 114 8.81 -8.04 -2.73
CA ASP A 114 8.03 -9.17 -3.24
C ASP A 114 6.85 -8.63 -4.07
N THR A 115 7.04 -8.55 -5.38
CA THR A 115 6.09 -7.97 -6.34
C THR A 115 5.11 -8.99 -6.92
N SER A 116 4.90 -10.12 -6.25
CA SER A 116 3.93 -11.16 -6.68
C SER A 116 2.51 -10.63 -6.94
N SER A 117 2.16 -9.43 -6.46
CA SER A 117 0.87 -8.77 -6.68
C SER A 117 0.92 -7.43 -7.43
N VAL A 118 2.10 -6.92 -7.77
CA VAL A 118 2.28 -5.60 -8.41
C VAL A 118 3.37 -5.69 -9.47
N TYR A 119 2.97 -5.64 -10.74
CA TYR A 119 3.95 -5.40 -11.80
C TYR A 119 4.28 -3.90 -11.82
N ILE A 120 5.53 -3.50 -12.04
CA ILE A 120 5.91 -2.12 -12.37
C ILE A 120 6.70 -2.22 -13.67
N ASP A 121 6.32 -1.41 -14.66
CA ASP A 121 6.97 -1.41 -15.97
C ASP A 121 8.41 -0.90 -15.83
N PRO A 122 9.43 -1.61 -16.36
CA PRO A 122 10.84 -1.20 -16.26
C PRO A 122 11.16 0.15 -16.92
N THR A 123 10.27 0.65 -17.80
CA THR A 123 10.43 1.95 -18.46
C THR A 123 9.78 3.09 -17.69
N GLN A 124 9.28 2.86 -16.47
CA GLN A 124 8.62 3.89 -15.67
C GLN A 124 9.45 4.31 -14.46
N ILE A 125 9.51 5.62 -14.22
CA ILE A 125 10.03 6.23 -13.00
C ILE A 125 8.83 6.71 -12.18
N LEU A 126 8.71 6.28 -10.93
CA LEU A 126 7.59 6.64 -10.09
C LEU A 126 8.02 7.70 -9.08
N TYR A 127 7.27 8.80 -8.98
CA TYR A 127 7.37 9.67 -7.82
C TYR A 127 6.62 9.04 -6.64
N VAL A 128 7.30 8.90 -5.50
CA VAL A 128 6.75 8.31 -4.27
C VAL A 128 7.02 9.22 -3.07
N GLU A 129 6.06 9.30 -2.16
CA GLU A 129 6.18 10.04 -0.88
C GLU A 129 5.20 9.43 0.13
N SER A 130 5.55 9.38 1.42
CA SER A 130 4.58 9.00 2.46
C SER A 130 3.76 10.19 2.95
N ASP A 131 4.35 11.38 2.92
CA ASP A 131 3.75 12.63 3.36
C ASP A 131 3.95 13.69 2.28
N PHE A 132 2.94 14.52 2.07
CA PHE A 132 2.95 15.51 0.99
C PHE A 132 4.01 16.59 1.27
N ASP A 133 5.04 16.64 0.43
CA ASP A 133 6.06 17.69 0.49
C ASP A 133 5.71 18.83 -0.48
N ASN A 134 5.49 20.03 0.08
CA ASN A 134 5.07 21.18 -0.72
C ASN A 134 6.15 21.64 -1.70
N ASP A 135 7.42 21.63 -1.30
CA ASP A 135 8.50 22.21 -2.10
C ASP A 135 8.79 21.31 -3.31
N VAL A 136 8.91 20.00 -3.08
CA VAL A 136 9.15 19.00 -4.14
C VAL A 136 7.97 18.92 -5.11
N ASN A 137 6.74 18.83 -4.59
CA ASN A 137 5.56 18.77 -5.46
C ASN A 137 5.37 20.06 -6.27
N TRP A 138 5.71 21.23 -5.69
CA TRP A 138 5.61 22.48 -6.42
C TRP A 138 6.60 22.54 -7.58
N GLU A 139 7.86 22.16 -7.35
CA GLU A 139 8.86 22.14 -8.42
C GLU A 139 8.52 21.14 -9.52
N ILE A 140 8.08 19.92 -9.16
CA ILE A 140 7.63 18.92 -10.14
C ILE A 140 6.51 19.50 -11.01
N ASN A 141 5.54 20.20 -10.40
CA ASN A 141 4.43 20.79 -11.15
C ASN A 141 4.85 21.95 -12.05
N ASP A 142 5.70 22.85 -11.56
CA ASP A 142 6.19 24.01 -12.32
C ASP A 142 7.02 23.59 -13.53
N LYS A 143 7.95 22.64 -13.33
CA LYS A 143 8.87 22.14 -14.36
C LYS A 143 8.40 20.84 -15.02
N PHE A 144 7.13 20.44 -14.85
CA PHE A 144 6.65 19.12 -15.26
C PHE A 144 6.97 18.77 -16.72
N ARG A 145 6.78 19.73 -17.64
CA ARG A 145 7.06 19.51 -19.07
C ARG A 145 8.53 19.27 -19.36
N GLU A 146 9.42 19.99 -18.67
CA GLU A 146 10.86 19.87 -18.81
C GLU A 146 11.33 18.53 -18.27
N ILE A 147 10.89 18.18 -17.05
CA ILE A 147 11.17 16.88 -16.43
C ILE A 147 10.69 15.73 -17.32
N MET A 148 9.46 15.79 -17.83
CA MET A 148 8.93 14.77 -18.74
C MET A 148 9.76 14.64 -20.02
N ALA A 149 10.29 15.74 -20.56
CA ALA A 149 11.12 15.70 -21.75
C ALA A 149 12.45 15.00 -21.47
N GLU A 150 13.14 15.35 -20.38
CA GLU A 150 14.42 14.74 -19.97
C GLU A 150 14.26 13.23 -19.76
N VAL A 151 13.26 12.83 -18.94
CA VAL A 151 12.98 11.43 -18.62
C VAL A 151 12.66 10.62 -19.88
N ARG A 152 11.91 11.20 -20.82
CA ARG A 152 11.56 10.56 -22.10
C ARG A 152 12.75 10.41 -23.04
N LEU A 153 13.63 11.40 -23.11
CA LEU A 153 14.86 11.29 -23.92
C LEU A 153 15.74 10.14 -23.44
N ALA A 154 15.77 9.88 -22.13
CA ALA A 154 16.42 8.71 -21.55
C ALA A 154 15.64 7.40 -21.72
N GLY A 155 14.45 7.42 -22.35
CA GLY A 155 13.65 6.23 -22.62
C GLY A 155 12.80 5.76 -21.45
N PHE A 156 12.45 6.67 -20.54
CA PHE A 156 11.54 6.42 -19.43
C PHE A 156 10.26 7.27 -19.56
N ASP A 157 9.22 6.92 -18.80
CA ASP A 157 8.06 7.77 -18.54
C ASP A 157 7.96 8.05 -17.04
N LEU A 158 7.81 9.32 -16.66
CA LEU A 158 7.58 9.69 -15.26
C LEU A 158 6.10 9.48 -14.92
N VAL A 159 5.86 8.76 -13.84
CA VAL A 159 4.56 8.55 -13.23
C VAL A 159 4.42 9.49 -12.03
N TYR A 160 3.62 10.54 -12.21
CA TYR A 160 3.30 11.51 -11.16
C TYR A 160 1.77 11.56 -10.95
N LEU A 161 1.30 10.97 -9.85
CA LEU A 161 -0.13 10.72 -9.62
C LEU A 161 -1.03 11.96 -9.69
N PRO A 162 -0.63 13.15 -9.19
CA PRO A 162 -1.46 14.35 -9.30
C PRO A 162 -1.76 14.76 -10.75
N LYS A 163 -0.81 14.55 -11.68
CA LYS A 163 -1.03 14.82 -13.12
C LYS A 163 -1.91 13.75 -13.77
N ILE A 164 -1.81 12.50 -13.34
CA ILE A 164 -2.73 11.44 -13.76
C ILE A 164 -4.17 11.75 -13.32
N ALA A 165 -4.36 12.20 -12.07
CA ALA A 165 -5.66 12.63 -11.58
C ALA A 165 -6.21 13.83 -12.36
N GLU A 166 -5.36 14.82 -12.69
CA GLU A 166 -5.72 15.94 -13.55
C GLU A 166 -6.22 15.45 -14.92
N HIS A 167 -5.50 14.52 -15.55
CA HIS A 167 -5.89 13.92 -16.82
C HIS A 167 -7.25 13.21 -16.73
N TYR A 168 -7.48 12.39 -15.70
CA TYR A 168 -8.77 11.71 -15.49
C TYR A 168 -9.92 12.67 -15.23
N ARG A 169 -9.69 13.83 -14.62
CA ARG A 169 -10.70 14.89 -14.48
C ARG A 169 -11.08 15.55 -15.82
N THR A 170 -10.27 15.39 -16.88
CA THR A 170 -10.63 15.89 -18.23
C THR A 170 -11.61 14.98 -18.98
N ILE A 171 -11.77 13.73 -18.52
CA ILE A 171 -12.73 12.76 -19.06
C ILE A 171 -14.08 13.00 -18.38
N SER A 172 -15.18 12.99 -19.14
CA SER A 172 -16.51 13.17 -18.56
C SER A 172 -16.83 12.03 -17.58
N ASN A 173 -17.54 12.31 -16.49
CA ASN A 173 -17.90 11.28 -15.50
C ASN A 173 -18.68 10.11 -16.14
N SER A 174 -19.58 10.41 -17.08
CA SER A 174 -20.33 9.37 -17.81
C SER A 174 -19.42 8.48 -18.65
N ASP A 175 -18.42 9.05 -19.33
CA ASP A 175 -17.50 8.27 -20.15
C ASP A 175 -16.54 7.46 -19.29
N LEU A 176 -16.03 8.04 -18.20
CA LEU A 176 -15.13 7.34 -17.28
C LEU A 176 -15.82 6.15 -16.62
N LEU A 177 -17.09 6.32 -16.19
CA LEU A 177 -17.90 5.20 -15.69
C LEU A 177 -18.12 4.14 -16.76
N ARG A 178 -18.42 4.53 -18.01
CA ARG A 178 -18.61 3.59 -19.12
C ARG A 178 -17.34 2.78 -19.39
N ILE A 179 -16.18 3.44 -19.40
CA ILE A 179 -14.87 2.80 -19.58
C ILE A 179 -14.60 1.84 -18.43
N ALA A 180 -14.79 2.29 -17.18
CA ALA A 180 -14.58 1.47 -16.00
C ALA A 180 -15.47 0.21 -15.98
N SER A 181 -16.76 0.34 -16.31
CA SER A 181 -17.69 -0.78 -16.42
C SER A 181 -17.33 -1.73 -17.56
N PHE A 182 -16.79 -1.22 -18.67
CA PHE A 182 -16.29 -2.06 -19.77
C PHE A 182 -15.05 -2.87 -19.36
N LEU A 183 -14.11 -2.25 -18.63
CA LEU A 183 -12.88 -2.91 -18.19
C LEU A 183 -13.13 -3.91 -17.05
N TYR A 184 -14.12 -3.67 -16.19
CA TYR A 184 -14.44 -4.51 -15.04
C TYR A 184 -15.93 -4.87 -15.02
N PRO A 185 -16.39 -5.72 -15.96
CA PRO A 185 -17.82 -6.02 -16.13
C PRO A 185 -18.44 -6.78 -14.96
N THR A 186 -17.61 -7.38 -14.09
CA THR A 186 -18.06 -8.08 -12.88
C THR A 186 -18.16 -7.18 -11.65
N ALA A 187 -17.67 -5.93 -11.72
CA ALA A 187 -17.78 -4.97 -10.65
C ALA A 187 -19.20 -4.36 -10.62
N SER A 188 -19.72 -4.09 -9.43
CA SER A 188 -20.99 -3.38 -9.27
C SER A 188 -20.86 -1.91 -9.70
N LEU A 189 -21.99 -1.30 -10.08
CA LEU A 189 -22.04 0.12 -10.44
C LEU A 189 -21.55 1.01 -9.29
N ASP A 190 -21.96 0.73 -8.05
CA ASP A 190 -21.52 1.49 -6.87
C ASP A 190 -19.99 1.40 -6.68
N ARG A 191 -19.40 0.23 -6.94
CA ARG A 191 -17.95 0.05 -6.87
C ARG A 191 -17.23 0.85 -7.94
N VAL A 192 -17.75 0.81 -9.17
CA VAL A 192 -17.22 1.59 -10.30
C VAL A 192 -17.30 3.09 -10.02
N GLU A 193 -18.42 3.57 -9.49
CA GLU A 193 -18.59 4.97 -9.06
C GLU A 193 -17.59 5.37 -7.97
N ASN A 194 -17.34 4.50 -6.98
CA ASN A 194 -16.38 4.79 -5.92
C ASN A 194 -14.94 4.83 -6.43
N VAL A 195 -14.53 3.86 -7.25
CA VAL A 195 -13.16 3.81 -7.80
C VAL A 195 -12.90 4.99 -8.74
N THR A 196 -13.85 5.33 -9.61
CA THR A 196 -13.69 6.48 -10.52
C THR A 196 -13.53 7.80 -9.76
N LYS A 197 -14.26 8.01 -8.66
CA LYS A 197 -14.05 9.16 -7.77
C LYS A 197 -12.66 9.16 -7.13
N GLN A 198 -12.17 8.01 -6.66
CA GLN A 198 -10.83 7.88 -6.09
C GLN A 198 -9.73 8.19 -7.13
N LEU A 199 -9.89 7.72 -8.36
CA LEU A 199 -8.95 7.98 -9.45
C LEU A 199 -8.89 9.47 -9.85
N GLN A 200 -10.00 10.20 -9.74
CA GLN A 200 -10.03 11.64 -9.98
C GLN A 200 -9.40 12.47 -8.85
N GLY A 201 -9.17 11.86 -7.69
CA GLY A 201 -8.61 12.48 -6.50
C GLY A 201 -7.31 11.85 -6.01
N LEU A 202 -6.52 11.24 -6.90
CA LEU A 202 -5.28 10.56 -6.50
C LEU A 202 -4.31 11.52 -5.81
N SER A 203 -3.85 11.11 -4.63
CA SER A 203 -2.71 11.68 -3.93
C SER A 203 -1.58 10.65 -3.89
N THR A 204 -0.34 11.10 -4.10
CA THR A 204 0.83 10.22 -3.99
C THR A 204 0.98 9.65 -2.59
N SER A 205 0.81 10.49 -1.56
CA SER A 205 0.93 10.08 -0.16
C SER A 205 -0.09 9.03 0.25
N GLU A 206 -1.36 9.22 -0.14
CA GLU A 206 -2.44 8.26 0.15
C GLU A 206 -2.23 6.96 -0.63
N PHE A 207 -1.76 7.04 -1.88
CA PHE A 207 -1.48 5.86 -2.66
C PHE A 207 -0.34 5.02 -2.06
N CYS A 208 0.76 5.64 -1.67
CA CYS A 208 1.88 4.95 -1.02
C CYS A 208 1.48 4.31 0.32
N LYS A 209 0.76 5.05 1.18
CA LYS A 209 0.34 4.56 2.50
C LYS A 209 -0.77 3.51 2.42
N ASP A 210 -1.86 3.81 1.72
CA ASP A 210 -3.05 2.97 1.76
C ASP A 210 -2.98 1.83 0.73
N GLN A 211 -2.51 2.11 -0.49
CA GLN A 211 -2.50 1.10 -1.55
C GLN A 211 -1.23 0.24 -1.51
N LEU A 212 -0.04 0.84 -1.57
CA LEU A 212 1.20 0.06 -1.62
C LEU A 212 1.55 -0.58 -0.27
N SER A 213 1.65 0.22 0.79
CA SER A 213 1.97 -0.30 2.13
C SER A 213 0.79 -1.06 2.74
N GLY A 214 -0.37 -0.43 2.80
CA GLY A 214 -1.54 -0.99 3.49
C GLY A 214 -2.13 -2.22 2.81
N LYS A 215 -2.49 -2.10 1.53
CA LYS A 215 -3.23 -3.12 0.80
C LYS A 215 -2.33 -4.19 0.17
N LEU A 216 -1.18 -3.80 -0.37
CA LEU A 216 -0.24 -4.71 -1.03
C LEU A 216 0.86 -5.23 -0.07
N GLY A 217 0.99 -4.63 1.11
CA GLY A 217 1.88 -5.11 2.17
C GLY A 217 3.34 -4.69 1.99
N VAL A 218 3.62 -3.71 1.14
CA VAL A 218 4.98 -3.21 0.86
C VAL A 218 5.35 -2.15 1.88
N LYS A 219 5.83 -2.60 3.04
CA LYS A 219 6.02 -1.79 4.26
C LYS A 219 6.99 -0.63 4.06
N GLU A 220 7.87 -0.72 3.08
CA GLU A 220 8.85 0.31 2.73
C GLU A 220 8.19 1.63 2.30
N PHE A 221 6.93 1.61 1.85
CA PHE A 221 6.17 2.83 1.52
C PHE A 221 5.39 3.43 2.68
N SER A 222 5.44 2.83 3.88
CA SER A 222 4.75 3.39 5.05
C SER A 222 5.38 4.71 5.51
N VAL A 223 6.70 4.81 5.40
CA VAL A 223 7.52 5.98 5.77
C VAL A 223 8.60 6.12 4.71
N ILE A 224 8.39 7.03 3.75
CA ILE A 224 9.31 7.28 2.64
C ILE A 224 9.34 8.78 2.34
N ALA A 225 10.55 9.34 2.27
CA ALA A 225 10.76 10.71 1.83
C ALA A 225 10.33 10.88 0.36
N PRO A 226 10.05 12.10 -0.11
CA PRO A 226 9.86 12.38 -1.53
C PRO A 226 11.03 11.79 -2.32
N SER A 227 10.74 10.86 -3.23
CA SER A 227 11.78 10.10 -3.93
C SER A 227 11.37 9.72 -5.34
N LEU A 228 12.36 9.54 -6.21
CA LEU A 228 12.21 8.81 -7.46
C LEU A 228 12.46 7.34 -7.23
N MET A 229 11.52 6.52 -7.67
CA MET A 229 11.61 5.08 -7.63
C MET A 229 11.79 4.54 -9.05
N ILE A 230 12.93 3.88 -9.28
CA ILE A 230 13.32 3.34 -10.57
C ILE A 230 13.48 1.83 -10.42
N LYS A 231 12.81 1.05 -11.27
CA LYS A 231 13.02 -0.41 -11.29
C LYS A 231 14.39 -0.71 -11.90
N ILE A 232 15.25 -1.41 -11.16
CA ILE A 232 16.62 -1.72 -11.58
C ILE A 232 16.84 -3.19 -11.92
N GLY A 233 15.86 -4.05 -11.66
CA GLY A 233 15.92 -5.45 -12.09
C GLY A 233 14.96 -6.33 -11.32
N ASN A 234 14.90 -7.60 -11.71
CA ASN A 234 14.26 -8.66 -10.93
C ASN A 234 15.33 -9.65 -10.48
N SER A 235 15.06 -10.36 -9.40
CA SER A 235 15.98 -11.35 -8.89
C SER A 235 15.25 -12.46 -8.16
N PHE A 236 15.85 -13.63 -8.08
CA PHE A 236 15.28 -14.77 -7.36
C PHE A 236 15.93 -14.91 -5.99
N VAL A 237 15.11 -14.95 -4.94
CA VAL A 237 15.57 -15.23 -3.57
C VAL A 237 14.81 -16.44 -3.06
N GLY A 238 15.49 -17.59 -3.02
CA GLY A 238 14.82 -18.88 -2.91
C GLY A 238 13.91 -19.12 -4.13
N ASN A 239 12.61 -19.35 -3.89
CA ASN A 239 11.61 -19.59 -4.95
C ASN A 239 10.70 -18.38 -5.19
N LYS A 240 11.10 -17.19 -4.74
CA LYS A 240 10.32 -15.96 -4.91
C LYS A 240 11.03 -15.02 -5.87
N GLU A 241 10.25 -14.47 -6.80
CA GLU A 241 10.68 -13.35 -7.63
C GLU A 241 10.56 -12.07 -6.81
N ILE A 242 11.68 -11.34 -6.74
CA ILE A 242 11.83 -10.10 -5.99
C ILE A 242 12.24 -9.01 -6.97
N ALA A 243 11.44 -7.97 -7.11
CA ALA A 243 11.80 -6.80 -7.89
C ALA A 243 12.69 -5.87 -7.05
N ASN A 244 13.72 -5.35 -7.68
CA ASN A 244 14.67 -4.43 -7.08
C ASN A 244 14.43 -3.03 -7.64
N PHE A 245 14.46 -2.05 -6.74
CA PHE A 245 14.23 -0.65 -7.04
C PHE A 245 15.34 0.21 -6.43
N LEU A 246 15.76 1.22 -7.18
CA LEU A 246 16.53 2.33 -6.68
C LEU A 246 15.56 3.43 -6.25
N LEU A 247 15.71 3.88 -5.00
CA LEU A 247 15.11 5.10 -4.47
C LEU A 247 16.18 6.19 -4.44
N VAL A 248 15.86 7.34 -5.02
CA VAL A 248 16.69 8.55 -4.91
C VAL A 248 15.85 9.64 -4.28
N GLU A 249 16.24 10.08 -3.10
CA GLU A 249 15.56 11.15 -2.37
C GLU A 249 15.63 12.46 -3.17
N LEU A 250 14.50 13.16 -3.22
CA LEU A 250 14.35 14.43 -3.89
C LEU A 250 14.37 15.57 -2.88
N ASP A 251 15.10 16.62 -3.23
CA ASP A 251 15.10 17.90 -2.53
C ASP A 251 14.48 18.98 -3.43
N LYS A 252 14.79 20.26 -3.14
CA LYS A 252 14.25 21.42 -3.86
C LYS A 252 14.86 21.65 -5.26
N GLU A 253 15.75 20.77 -5.72
CA GLU A 253 16.34 20.83 -7.05
C GLU A 253 16.05 19.55 -7.84
N VAL A 254 14.77 19.16 -7.88
CA VAL A 254 14.27 17.90 -8.48
C VAL A 254 14.84 17.68 -9.88
N ILE A 255 14.83 18.70 -10.73
CA ILE A 255 15.29 18.55 -12.11
C ILE A 255 16.79 18.28 -12.21
N ASN A 256 17.60 18.87 -11.33
CA ASN A 256 19.05 18.64 -11.31
C ASN A 256 19.34 17.21 -10.87
N THR A 257 18.64 16.73 -9.84
CA THR A 257 18.73 15.34 -9.39
C THR A 257 18.37 14.36 -10.50
N ILE A 258 17.28 14.61 -11.24
CA ILE A 258 16.89 13.79 -12.39
C ILE A 258 18.00 13.79 -13.45
N ARG A 259 18.49 14.97 -13.87
CA ARG A 259 19.56 15.09 -14.88
C ARG A 259 20.80 14.32 -14.48
N ASN A 260 21.26 14.47 -13.23
CA ASN A 260 22.44 13.76 -12.73
C ASN A 260 22.30 12.23 -12.85
N ILE A 261 21.12 11.69 -12.55
CA ILE A 261 20.87 10.23 -12.66
C ILE A 261 20.84 9.81 -14.14
N LEU A 262 20.18 10.58 -15.00
CA LEU A 262 20.04 10.26 -16.41
C LEU A 262 21.36 10.40 -17.17
N ASP A 263 22.18 11.40 -16.83
CA ASP A 263 23.53 11.59 -17.36
C ASP A 263 24.40 10.40 -16.98
N LEU A 264 24.37 9.98 -15.71
CA LEU A 264 25.06 8.80 -15.23
C LEU A 264 24.59 7.51 -15.95
N PHE A 265 23.30 7.38 -16.22
CA PHE A 265 22.76 6.27 -17.00
C PHE A 265 23.25 6.30 -18.45
N SER A 266 23.35 7.50 -19.03
CA SER A 266 23.82 7.70 -20.41
C SER A 266 25.29 7.33 -20.63
N GLU A 267 26.11 7.28 -19.57
CA GLU A 267 27.49 6.77 -19.64
C GLU A 267 27.54 5.28 -20.01
N TYR A 268 26.49 4.53 -19.70
CA TYR A 268 26.42 3.08 -19.92
C TYR A 268 25.50 2.68 -21.06
N TYR A 269 24.36 3.36 -21.21
CA TYR A 269 23.32 2.98 -22.14
C TYR A 269 22.73 4.18 -22.87
N HIS A 270 22.67 4.09 -24.19
CA HIS A 270 22.01 5.08 -25.03
C HIS A 270 20.66 4.56 -25.51
N THR A 271 19.61 5.33 -25.25
CA THR A 271 18.25 4.97 -25.63
C THR A 271 18.03 5.14 -27.13
N PHE A 272 17.59 4.06 -27.79
CA PHE A 272 17.25 4.05 -29.22
C PHE A 272 15.73 4.07 -29.50
N ARG A 273 14.89 3.95 -28.45
CA ARG A 273 13.43 3.89 -28.57
C ARG A 273 12.76 4.84 -27.58
N LEU A 274 11.94 5.73 -28.11
CA LEU A 274 11.08 6.62 -27.32
C LEU A 274 9.69 5.98 -27.21
N ASN A 275 9.23 5.75 -25.99
CA ASN A 275 7.83 5.39 -25.74
C ASN A 275 6.98 6.66 -25.77
N TYR A 276 6.03 6.74 -26.70
CA TYR A 276 5.11 7.87 -26.79
C TYR A 276 3.75 7.52 -26.17
N LEU A 277 3.64 7.66 -24.86
CA LEU A 277 2.33 7.78 -24.20
C LEU A 277 1.82 9.21 -24.35
N LYS A 278 0.87 9.41 -25.27
CA LYS A 278 0.25 10.72 -25.50
C LYS A 278 -1.04 10.84 -24.68
N GLU A 279 -0.95 11.55 -23.57
CA GLU A 279 -2.11 12.06 -22.84
C GLU A 279 -2.83 13.10 -23.70
N GLU A 280 -4.05 12.80 -24.14
CA GLU A 280 -4.93 13.77 -24.79
C GLU A 280 -6.31 13.72 -24.13
N LYS A 281 -7.05 14.83 -24.27
CA LYS A 281 -8.40 14.96 -23.74
C LYS A 281 -9.30 13.86 -24.34
N GLY A 282 -10.02 13.15 -23.48
CA GLY A 282 -10.91 12.06 -23.87
C GLY A 282 -10.22 10.72 -24.18
N ARG A 283 -8.89 10.61 -24.06
CA ARG A 283 -8.19 9.33 -24.13
C ARG A 283 -8.02 8.75 -22.73
N PHE A 284 -8.29 7.46 -22.59
CA PHE A 284 -7.98 6.71 -21.38
C PHE A 284 -6.74 5.83 -21.64
N ILE A 285 -5.70 6.00 -20.84
CA ILE A 285 -4.46 5.22 -20.97
C ILE A 285 -4.63 3.89 -20.23
N PHE A 286 -4.67 2.78 -20.98
CA PHE A 286 -4.83 1.44 -20.44
C PHE A 286 -3.58 0.58 -20.63
N THR A 287 -2.42 1.11 -20.20
CA THR A 287 -1.15 0.39 -20.22
C THR A 287 -0.24 0.88 -19.09
N GLY A 288 0.82 0.12 -18.80
CA GLY A 288 1.80 0.41 -17.74
C GLY A 288 1.14 0.70 -16.38
N PHE A 289 1.75 1.62 -15.64
CA PHE A 289 1.26 2.02 -14.31
C PHE A 289 -0.17 2.58 -14.30
N TYR A 290 -0.66 3.22 -15.37
CA TYR A 290 -2.02 3.78 -15.41
C TYR A 290 -3.08 2.69 -15.24
N LYS A 291 -2.89 1.58 -15.96
CA LYS A 291 -3.73 0.38 -15.80
C LYS A 291 -3.55 -0.23 -14.41
N GLN A 292 -2.33 -0.30 -13.89
CA GLN A 292 -2.06 -0.88 -12.58
C GLN A 292 -2.69 -0.09 -11.44
N ILE A 293 -2.67 1.25 -11.48
CA ILE A 293 -3.41 2.08 -10.51
C ILE A 293 -4.87 1.63 -10.52
N PHE A 294 -5.48 1.53 -11.70
CA PHE A 294 -6.86 1.10 -11.84
C PHE A 294 -7.09 -0.32 -11.27
N ASP A 295 -6.24 -1.28 -11.64
CA ASP A 295 -6.28 -2.65 -11.12
C ASP A 295 -6.18 -2.67 -9.60
N ILE A 296 -5.22 -1.93 -9.01
CA ILE A 296 -5.00 -1.82 -7.57
C ILE A 296 -6.24 -1.24 -6.90
N TYR A 297 -6.82 -0.15 -7.42
CA TYR A 297 -8.04 0.39 -6.84
C TYR A 297 -9.23 -0.56 -7.00
N MET A 298 -9.29 -1.38 -8.05
CA MET A 298 -10.34 -2.38 -8.25
C MET A 298 -10.18 -3.64 -7.38
N LEU A 299 -8.96 -4.03 -6.99
CA LEU A 299 -8.70 -5.20 -6.15
C LEU A 299 -9.59 -5.22 -4.89
N ARG A 300 -10.26 -6.35 -4.65
CA ARG A 300 -11.10 -6.58 -3.45
C ARG A 300 -10.27 -7.05 -2.26
N LYS A 301 -9.25 -6.27 -1.90
CA LYS A 301 -8.33 -6.56 -0.80
C LYS A 301 -8.03 -5.29 -0.02
N GLY A 302 -7.89 -5.39 1.30
CA GLY A 302 -7.45 -4.27 2.14
C GLY A 302 -8.23 -2.97 1.93
N ILE A 303 -9.55 -3.03 1.80
CA ILE A 303 -10.42 -1.87 1.57
C ILE A 303 -10.78 -1.23 2.91
N LYS A 304 -10.43 0.04 3.09
CA LYS A 304 -10.95 0.87 4.18
C LYS A 304 -12.39 1.28 3.84
N SER A 305 -13.34 0.91 4.69
CA SER A 305 -14.76 1.08 4.42
C SER A 305 -15.47 1.70 5.62
N SER A 306 -16.45 2.55 5.36
CA SER A 306 -17.41 2.97 6.37
C SER A 306 -18.29 1.79 6.79
N VAL A 307 -18.78 1.81 8.03
CA VAL A 307 -19.77 0.85 8.50
C VAL A 307 -21.12 1.54 8.48
N VAL A 308 -22.00 1.10 7.57
CA VAL A 308 -23.33 1.69 7.41
C VAL A 308 -24.39 0.78 8.02
N ILE A 309 -25.06 1.28 9.06
CA ILE A 309 -26.24 0.66 9.65
C ILE A 309 -27.48 1.02 8.83
N ASP A 310 -28.08 0.05 8.15
CA ASP A 310 -29.32 0.22 7.40
C ASP A 310 -30.48 -0.46 8.14
N VAL A 311 -31.18 0.33 8.95
CA VAL A 311 -32.33 -0.14 9.73
C VAL A 311 -33.55 -0.43 8.86
N TYR A 312 -33.73 0.29 7.75
CA TYR A 312 -34.86 0.12 6.83
C TYR A 312 -34.79 -1.20 6.05
N ARG A 313 -33.57 -1.67 5.78
CA ARG A 313 -33.32 -2.95 5.09
C ARG A 313 -32.81 -4.02 6.05
N GLU A 314 -32.76 -3.72 7.34
CA GLU A 314 -32.23 -4.57 8.40
C GLU A 314 -30.84 -5.15 8.11
N THR A 315 -29.92 -4.36 7.55
CA THR A 315 -28.56 -4.80 7.20
C THR A 315 -27.46 -3.92 7.78
N ILE A 316 -26.25 -4.46 7.85
CA ILE A 316 -25.02 -3.71 8.09
C ILE A 316 -24.15 -3.95 6.86
N ARG A 317 -23.65 -2.88 6.26
CA ARG A 317 -22.92 -2.93 4.98
C ARG A 317 -21.66 -2.08 5.01
N PHE A 318 -20.70 -2.49 4.18
CA PHE A 318 -19.41 -1.86 3.96
C PHE A 318 -19.38 -1.39 2.50
N PRO A 319 -19.88 -0.17 2.21
CA PRO A 319 -20.23 0.24 0.86
C PRO A 319 -19.01 0.34 -0.05
N GLU A 320 -17.86 0.80 0.45
CA GLU A 320 -16.62 0.90 -0.33
C GLU A 320 -16.08 -0.48 -0.71
N ALA A 321 -16.35 -1.50 0.10
CA ALA A 321 -15.99 -2.89 -0.15
C ALA A 321 -17.07 -3.68 -0.92
N ASP A 322 -18.24 -3.09 -1.16
CA ASP A 322 -19.39 -3.74 -1.82
C ASP A 322 -19.79 -5.09 -1.17
N ILE A 323 -19.83 -5.10 0.17
CA ILE A 323 -20.17 -6.28 0.96
C ILE A 323 -21.17 -5.95 2.07
N LYS A 324 -21.95 -6.97 2.44
CA LYS A 324 -22.88 -6.92 3.57
C LYS A 324 -22.44 -7.91 4.64
N LEU A 325 -22.70 -7.58 5.89
CA LEU A 325 -22.42 -8.48 7.01
C LEU A 325 -23.52 -9.55 7.10
N GLU A 326 -23.27 -10.66 6.42
CA GLU A 326 -24.20 -11.79 6.31
C GLU A 326 -24.23 -12.66 7.58
N LYS A 327 -25.25 -13.52 7.69
CA LYS A 327 -25.39 -14.53 8.76
C LYS A 327 -25.50 -13.97 10.19
N LEU A 328 -25.82 -12.68 10.32
CA LEU A 328 -26.19 -12.06 11.59
C LEU A 328 -27.71 -11.93 11.69
N HIS A 329 -28.27 -12.31 12.84
CA HIS A 329 -29.66 -12.04 13.13
C HIS A 329 -29.82 -10.63 13.71
N ARG A 330 -31.06 -10.16 13.87
CA ARG A 330 -31.35 -8.81 14.36
C ARG A 330 -30.72 -8.51 15.73
N ARG A 331 -30.56 -9.53 16.58
CA ARG A 331 -29.92 -9.39 17.91
C ARG A 331 -28.42 -9.07 17.79
N GLU A 332 -27.69 -9.75 16.91
CA GLU A 332 -26.28 -9.48 16.69
C GLU A 332 -26.07 -8.13 15.97
N LYS A 333 -26.92 -7.81 14.99
CA LYS A 333 -26.88 -6.51 14.28
C LYS A 333 -27.07 -5.35 15.26
N ALA A 334 -28.07 -5.45 16.14
CA ALA A 334 -28.33 -4.45 17.16
C ALA A 334 -27.18 -4.33 18.17
N LEU A 335 -26.57 -5.45 18.57
CA LEU A 335 -25.43 -5.44 19.49
C LEU A 335 -24.20 -4.80 18.85
N TYR A 336 -23.93 -5.07 17.57
CA TYR A 336 -22.82 -4.42 16.88
C TYR A 336 -23.04 -2.92 16.72
N ALA A 337 -24.25 -2.49 16.33
CA ALA A 337 -24.63 -1.08 16.26
C ALA A 337 -24.49 -0.37 17.62
N LEU A 338 -24.85 -1.03 18.72
CA LEU A 338 -24.63 -0.51 20.08
C LEU A 338 -23.13 -0.28 20.35
N PHE A 339 -22.27 -1.25 20.01
CA PHE A 339 -20.83 -1.07 20.19
C PHE A 339 -20.28 0.05 19.33
N LEU A 340 -20.72 0.21 18.08
CA LEU A 340 -20.31 1.33 17.22
C LEU A 340 -20.65 2.68 17.87
N LEU A 341 -21.83 2.79 18.48
CA LEU A 341 -22.29 4.00 19.17
C LEU A 341 -21.48 4.29 20.45
N GLU A 342 -21.27 3.29 21.29
CA GLU A 342 -20.61 3.44 22.59
C GLU A 342 -19.09 3.55 22.51
N SER A 343 -18.48 3.16 21.39
CA SER A 343 -17.01 3.18 21.22
C SER A 343 -16.43 4.59 21.28
N ALA A 344 -17.14 5.59 20.76
CA ALA A 344 -16.72 6.99 20.87
C ALA A 344 -16.66 7.50 22.32
N SER A 345 -17.41 6.87 23.23
CA SER A 345 -17.44 7.17 24.68
C SER A 345 -16.54 6.24 25.51
N GLY A 346 -15.64 5.48 24.87
CA GLY A 346 -14.70 4.57 25.53
C GLY A 346 -15.19 3.13 25.70
N GLY A 347 -16.35 2.77 25.11
CA GLY A 347 -16.87 1.42 25.05
C GLY A 347 -17.64 0.94 26.29
N ILE A 348 -18.06 -0.32 26.28
CA ILE A 348 -18.94 -0.90 27.31
C ILE A 348 -18.17 -1.85 28.23
N ASN A 349 -18.21 -1.60 29.53
CA ASN A 349 -17.62 -2.48 30.53
C ASN A 349 -18.67 -3.39 31.18
N PHE A 350 -18.57 -4.70 30.97
CA PHE A 350 -19.46 -5.70 31.58
C PHE A 350 -18.89 -6.32 32.86
N SER A 351 -17.71 -5.90 33.32
CA SER A 351 -17.08 -6.44 34.52
C SER A 351 -17.77 -5.87 35.76
N LYS A 352 -18.31 -6.77 36.60
CA LYS A 352 -18.97 -6.40 37.84
C LYS A 352 -17.92 -5.94 38.87
N PRO A 353 -18.04 -4.73 39.44
CA PRO A 353 -17.10 -4.23 40.44
C PRO A 353 -17.33 -4.90 41.80
N THR A 354 -16.30 -4.88 42.65
CA THR A 354 -16.30 -5.50 43.98
C THR A 354 -16.78 -4.57 45.10
N THR A 355 -16.76 -3.25 44.90
CA THR A 355 -17.14 -2.28 45.94
C THR A 355 -18.61 -1.83 45.84
N PRO A 356 -19.34 -1.66 46.96
CA PRO A 356 -20.77 -1.31 46.94
C PRO A 356 -21.11 0.00 46.21
N ARG A 357 -20.28 1.04 46.35
CA ARG A 357 -20.48 2.33 45.67
C ARG A 357 -20.30 2.23 44.16
N GLN A 358 -19.36 1.40 43.70
CA GLN A 358 -19.18 1.13 42.28
C GLN A 358 -20.27 0.22 41.72
N LEU A 359 -20.82 -0.68 42.55
CA LEU A 359 -21.90 -1.58 42.16
C LEU A 359 -23.18 -0.83 41.77
N ALA A 360 -23.63 0.14 42.56
CA ALA A 360 -24.80 0.95 42.22
C ALA A 360 -24.62 1.73 40.90
N LYS A 361 -23.42 2.28 40.67
CA LYS A 361 -23.07 2.96 39.41
C LYS A 361 -23.04 1.98 38.23
N TYR A 362 -22.50 0.78 38.44
CA TYR A 362 -22.48 -0.30 37.46
C TYR A 362 -23.89 -0.73 37.07
N GLU A 363 -24.77 -0.97 38.04
CA GLU A 363 -26.16 -1.40 37.79
C GLU A 363 -26.93 -0.34 37.00
N LYS A 364 -26.84 0.94 37.40
CA LYS A 364 -27.45 2.05 36.66
C LYS A 364 -26.94 2.11 35.21
N ARG A 365 -25.62 1.97 35.00
CA ARG A 365 -25.03 1.93 33.65
C ARG A 365 -25.53 0.73 32.86
N MET A 366 -25.59 -0.46 33.46
CA MET A 366 -26.04 -1.67 32.76
C MET A 366 -27.51 -1.61 32.37
N VAL A 367 -28.37 -0.97 33.18
CA VAL A 367 -29.75 -0.67 32.81
C VAL A 367 -29.80 0.24 31.59
N ALA A 368 -29.03 1.33 31.58
CA ALA A 368 -28.94 2.23 30.43
C ALA A 368 -28.45 1.50 29.16
N VAL A 369 -27.38 0.70 29.26
CA VAL A 369 -26.85 -0.12 28.16
C VAL A 369 -27.91 -1.08 27.61
N GLN A 370 -28.66 -1.75 28.49
CA GLN A 370 -29.74 -2.64 28.08
C GLN A 370 -30.88 -1.89 27.39
N GLU A 371 -31.21 -0.67 27.85
CA GLU A 371 -32.26 0.14 27.24
C GLU A 371 -31.85 0.65 25.86
N LYS A 372 -30.62 1.13 25.70
CA LYS A 372 -30.04 1.46 24.39
C LYS A 372 -30.12 0.28 23.44
N TYR A 373 -29.71 -0.89 23.89
CA TYR A 373 -29.79 -2.12 23.10
C TYR A 373 -31.21 -2.44 22.65
N LYS A 374 -32.21 -2.33 23.54
CA LYS A 374 -33.63 -2.54 23.20
C LYS A 374 -34.13 -1.57 22.13
N LEU A 375 -33.77 -0.29 22.22
CA LEU A 375 -34.14 0.72 21.23
C LEU A 375 -33.53 0.41 19.87
N ILE A 376 -32.26 0.03 19.82
CA ILE A 376 -31.58 -0.36 18.58
C ILE A 376 -32.15 -1.69 18.04
N TYR A 377 -32.43 -2.66 18.91
CA TYR A 377 -33.07 -3.92 18.54
C TYR A 377 -34.44 -3.70 17.88
N LYS A 378 -35.22 -2.75 18.39
CA LYS A 378 -36.48 -2.32 17.79
C LYS A 378 -36.31 -1.76 16.38
N LYS A 379 -35.24 -1.00 16.15
CA LYS A 379 -34.92 -0.46 14.82
C LYS A 379 -34.64 -1.54 13.77
N PHE A 380 -34.13 -2.69 14.17
CA PHE A 380 -33.97 -3.87 13.31
C PHE A 380 -35.22 -4.79 13.32
N GLY A 381 -36.41 -4.22 13.50
CA GLY A 381 -37.68 -4.95 13.46
C GLY A 381 -37.96 -5.85 14.68
N GLY A 382 -37.18 -5.73 15.75
CA GLY A 382 -37.38 -6.50 16.98
C GLY A 382 -38.44 -5.91 17.94
N GLU A 383 -38.98 -6.74 18.81
CA GLU A 383 -39.79 -6.26 19.94
C GLU A 383 -38.92 -6.01 21.18
N PRO A 384 -38.96 -4.83 21.82
CA PRO A 384 -38.13 -4.50 23.00
C PRO A 384 -38.19 -5.52 24.14
N GLN A 385 -39.37 -6.10 24.40
CA GLN A 385 -39.58 -7.13 25.41
C GLN A 385 -38.82 -8.44 25.13
N ASN A 386 -38.57 -8.74 23.86
CA ASN A 386 -37.89 -9.96 23.41
C ASN A 386 -36.39 -9.74 23.20
N ALA A 387 -35.88 -8.54 23.49
CA ALA A 387 -34.47 -8.23 23.35
C ALA A 387 -33.64 -9.05 24.36
N PRO A 388 -32.60 -9.79 23.91
CA PRO A 388 -31.72 -10.55 24.80
C PRO A 388 -31.14 -9.70 25.94
N ASN A 389 -31.00 -10.29 27.13
CA ASN A 389 -30.41 -9.62 28.28
C ASN A 389 -28.87 -9.63 28.19
N LEU A 390 -28.28 -8.47 27.93
CA LEU A 390 -26.84 -8.30 27.78
C LEU A 390 -26.07 -8.43 29.11
N THR A 391 -26.74 -8.35 30.27
CA THR A 391 -26.07 -8.55 31.56
C THR A 391 -25.61 -10.00 31.77
N ILE A 392 -26.19 -10.95 31.03
CA ILE A 392 -25.90 -12.39 31.12
C ILE A 392 -24.78 -12.75 30.13
N SER A 393 -23.66 -13.27 30.63
CA SER A 393 -22.48 -13.63 29.83
C SER A 393 -22.78 -14.67 28.76
N GLU A 394 -23.57 -15.67 29.12
CA GLU A 394 -23.93 -16.84 28.30
C GLU A 394 -24.78 -16.42 27.09
N ILE A 395 -25.42 -15.25 27.15
CA ILE A 395 -26.19 -14.65 26.05
C ILE A 395 -25.29 -13.76 25.19
N ARG A 396 -24.58 -12.80 25.82
CA ARG A 396 -23.81 -11.80 25.06
C ARG A 396 -22.55 -12.37 24.39
N LEU A 397 -21.84 -13.32 25.03
CA LEU A 397 -20.56 -13.80 24.52
C LEU A 397 -20.71 -14.58 23.20
N PRO A 398 -21.72 -15.46 23.03
CA PRO A 398 -21.99 -16.07 21.73
C PRO A 398 -22.30 -15.07 20.62
N MET A 399 -23.05 -14.00 20.93
CA MET A 399 -23.36 -12.94 19.97
C MET A 399 -22.10 -12.20 19.53
N ILE A 400 -21.24 -11.81 20.48
CA ILE A 400 -19.95 -11.17 20.19
C ILE A 400 -19.06 -12.11 19.36
N ALA A 401 -19.00 -13.39 19.72
CA ALA A 401 -18.21 -14.38 19.00
C ALA A 401 -18.71 -14.57 17.56
N LEU A 402 -20.03 -14.58 17.33
CA LEU A 402 -20.59 -14.67 15.98
C LEU A 402 -20.29 -13.43 15.15
N ILE A 403 -20.45 -12.23 15.71
CA ILE A 403 -20.08 -10.96 15.04
C ILE A 403 -18.60 -10.99 14.63
N LYS A 404 -17.72 -11.35 15.58
CA LYS A 404 -16.29 -11.51 15.30
C LYS A 404 -16.02 -12.52 14.19
N LYS A 405 -16.67 -13.68 14.22
CA LYS A 405 -16.51 -14.73 13.20
C LYS A 405 -16.87 -14.21 11.81
N GLN A 406 -17.99 -13.49 11.68
CA GLN A 406 -18.41 -12.95 10.38
C GLN A 406 -17.48 -11.83 9.91
N LEU A 407 -17.03 -10.94 10.80
CA LEU A 407 -16.05 -9.90 10.45
C LEU A 407 -14.71 -10.50 10.04
N LYS A 408 -14.20 -11.50 10.76
CA LYS A 408 -12.95 -12.19 10.43
C LYS A 408 -12.98 -12.83 9.04
N ALA A 409 -14.14 -13.31 8.60
CA ALA A 409 -14.31 -13.85 7.25
C ALA A 409 -14.13 -12.77 6.16
N LEU A 410 -14.20 -11.49 6.51
CA LEU A 410 -13.92 -10.36 5.63
C LEU A 410 -12.45 -9.89 5.74
N GLY A 411 -11.59 -10.64 6.42
CA GLY A 411 -10.21 -10.26 6.73
C GLY A 411 -9.31 -10.04 5.51
N GLU A 412 -9.54 -10.81 4.44
CA GLU A 412 -8.85 -10.59 3.17
C GLU A 412 -9.39 -9.37 2.42
N ILE A 413 -10.59 -8.88 2.74
CA ILE A 413 -11.28 -7.81 2.01
C ILE A 413 -11.10 -6.46 2.69
N LEU A 414 -11.27 -6.37 4.02
CA LEU A 414 -11.22 -5.12 4.78
C LEU A 414 -9.79 -4.77 5.22
N PHE A 415 -9.44 -3.50 5.16
CA PHE A 415 -8.17 -2.98 5.69
C PHE A 415 -8.14 -3.07 7.20
N HIS A 416 -7.15 -3.74 7.81
CA HIS A 416 -7.08 -3.98 9.26
C HIS A 416 -8.43 -4.41 9.87
N VAL A 417 -8.92 -5.60 9.46
CA VAL A 417 -10.22 -6.13 9.90
C VAL A 417 -10.42 -6.11 11.43
N ASP A 418 -9.34 -6.23 12.19
CA ASP A 418 -9.33 -6.17 13.65
C ASP A 418 -9.91 -4.86 14.20
N ASP A 419 -9.76 -3.74 13.49
CA ASP A 419 -10.31 -2.44 13.88
C ASP A 419 -11.85 -2.45 13.86
N TYR A 420 -12.45 -3.22 12.95
CA TYR A 420 -13.90 -3.40 12.85
C TYR A 420 -14.44 -4.38 13.89
N MET A 421 -13.59 -5.18 14.54
CA MET A 421 -14.00 -6.17 15.51
C MET A 421 -14.26 -5.56 16.89
N ILE A 422 -15.17 -6.20 17.65
CA ILE A 422 -15.41 -5.82 19.04
C ILE A 422 -14.23 -6.31 19.90
N GLN A 423 -13.35 -5.43 20.35
CA GLN A 423 -12.18 -5.78 21.16
C GLN A 423 -12.28 -5.23 22.57
N ARG A 424 -11.53 -5.83 23.52
CA ARG A 424 -11.36 -5.26 24.85
C ARG A 424 -10.17 -4.31 24.82
N ASN A 425 -10.37 -3.06 25.23
CA ASN A 425 -9.28 -2.12 25.43
C ASN A 425 -8.54 -2.38 26.75
N MET A 426 -7.48 -1.61 27.02
CA MET A 426 -6.65 -1.73 28.24
C MET A 426 -7.44 -1.54 29.54
N PHE A 427 -8.61 -0.87 29.49
CA PHE A 427 -9.50 -0.65 30.63
C PHE A 427 -10.56 -1.75 30.80
N GLY A 428 -10.52 -2.79 29.97
CA GLY A 428 -11.48 -3.90 29.97
C GLY A 428 -12.83 -3.57 29.35
N ASN A 429 -12.95 -2.42 28.66
CA ASN A 429 -14.17 -2.04 27.95
C ASN A 429 -14.18 -2.67 26.56
N TYR A 430 -15.34 -3.15 26.12
CA TYR A 430 -15.56 -3.62 24.77
C TYR A 430 -15.84 -2.43 23.84
N CYS A 431 -15.04 -2.27 22.80
CA CYS A 431 -15.13 -1.22 21.78
C CYS A 431 -14.84 -1.76 20.39
N VAL A 432 -15.19 -0.98 19.37
CA VAL A 432 -14.78 -1.15 17.98
C VAL A 432 -13.81 -0.01 17.68
N ASN A 433 -12.65 -0.30 17.12
CA ASN A 433 -11.54 0.65 16.97
C ASN A 433 -11.57 1.38 15.61
N ILE A 434 -12.77 1.64 15.07
CA ILE A 434 -12.91 2.45 13.85
C ILE A 434 -13.13 3.92 14.21
N HIS A 435 -12.59 4.83 13.39
CA HIS A 435 -12.77 6.26 13.61
C HIS A 435 -14.27 6.65 13.51
N PRO A 436 -14.82 7.50 14.40
CA PRO A 436 -16.24 7.85 14.41
C PRO A 436 -16.78 8.40 13.09
N SER A 437 -15.93 9.02 12.26
CA SER A 437 -16.31 9.50 10.92
C SER A 437 -16.67 8.39 9.93
N LEU A 438 -16.29 7.14 10.22
CA LEU A 438 -16.60 5.95 9.43
C LEU A 438 -17.83 5.20 9.96
N CYS A 439 -18.39 5.63 11.10
CA CYS A 439 -19.61 5.06 11.66
C CYS A 439 -20.84 5.79 11.10
N CYS A 440 -21.59 5.15 10.22
CA CYS A 440 -22.69 5.76 9.48
C CYS A 440 -24.01 4.99 9.63
N PHE A 441 -25.11 5.64 9.26
CA PHE A 441 -26.41 5.00 9.09
C PHE A 441 -27.06 5.42 7.77
N CYS A 442 -28.00 4.60 7.31
CA CYS A 442 -28.74 4.79 6.08
C CYS A 442 -30.09 5.47 6.35
N GLY A 443 -30.44 6.46 5.52
CA GLY A 443 -31.77 7.02 5.43
C GLY A 443 -32.75 6.10 4.71
N VAL A 444 -33.93 6.64 4.38
CA VAL A 444 -35.00 5.88 3.69
C VAL A 444 -34.49 5.39 2.31
N ASN A 445 -33.80 6.27 1.56
CA ASN A 445 -33.12 5.86 0.34
C ASN A 445 -31.77 5.22 0.65
N ALA A 446 -31.45 4.13 -0.05
CA ALA A 446 -30.21 3.37 0.14
C ALA A 446 -28.92 4.18 -0.10
N LYS A 447 -29.03 5.32 -0.81
CA LYS A 447 -27.91 6.21 -1.13
C LYS A 447 -27.73 7.35 -0.12
N ASP A 448 -28.71 7.56 0.77
CA ASP A 448 -28.66 8.61 1.77
C ASP A 448 -27.87 8.10 2.99
N ILE A 449 -26.57 8.38 3.03
CA ILE A 449 -25.68 7.93 4.11
C ILE A 449 -25.27 9.13 4.96
N TYR A 450 -25.49 9.03 6.26
CA TYR A 450 -25.18 10.07 7.24
C TYR A 450 -24.32 9.50 8.37
N LYS A 451 -23.49 10.34 9.00
CA LYS A 451 -22.70 9.91 10.17
C LYS A 451 -23.62 9.67 11.36
N LEU A 452 -23.29 8.67 12.19
CA LEU A 452 -23.99 8.42 13.45
C LEU A 452 -23.89 9.62 14.42
N SER A 453 -22.78 10.36 14.35
CA SER A 453 -22.58 11.59 15.13
C SER A 453 -23.60 12.68 14.82
N ASP A 454 -24.09 12.71 13.58
CA ASP A 454 -24.88 13.84 13.07
C ASP A 454 -26.39 13.59 13.21
N SER A 455 -26.79 12.39 13.67
CA SER A 455 -28.20 12.03 13.85
C SER A 455 -28.71 12.33 15.24
N GLU A 456 -29.67 13.25 15.34
CA GLU A 456 -30.38 13.49 16.60
C GLU A 456 -30.96 12.22 17.23
N GLU A 457 -31.43 11.29 16.42
CA GLU A 457 -32.06 10.07 16.90
C GLU A 457 -31.04 9.11 17.53
N TRP A 458 -29.93 8.87 16.85
CA TRP A 458 -28.86 8.02 17.39
C TRP A 458 -28.14 8.69 18.57
N GLN A 459 -28.02 10.03 18.57
CA GLN A 459 -27.52 10.79 19.72
C GLN A 459 -28.46 10.70 20.94
N LYS A 460 -29.78 10.75 20.74
CA LYS A 460 -30.77 10.52 21.82
C LYS A 460 -30.63 9.14 22.45
N ILE A 461 -30.38 8.10 21.64
CA ILE A 461 -30.09 6.75 22.15
C ILE A 461 -28.76 6.75 22.92
N SER A 462 -27.71 7.38 22.38
CA SER A 462 -26.40 7.44 23.04
C SER A 462 -26.41 8.18 24.37
N ALA A 463 -27.28 9.16 24.55
CA ALA A 463 -27.36 10.00 25.74
C ALA A 463 -28.07 9.37 26.97
N LEU A 464 -28.74 8.22 26.80
CA LEU A 464 -29.35 7.46 27.90
C LEU A 464 -28.31 6.89 28.89
#